data_AF-A0A7V0Q7V9-F1
#
_entry.id   AF-A0A7V0Q7V9-F1
#
_cell.length_a   1.000
_cell.length_b   1.000
_cell.length_c   1.000
_cell.angle_alpha   90.00
_cell.angle_beta   90.00
_cell.angle_gamma   90.00
#
_symmetry.space_group_name_H-M   'P 1'
#
loop_
_entity.id
_entity.type
_entity.pdbx_description
1 polymer ?
#
loop_
_entity_poly.entity_id
_entity_poly.type
_entity_poly.pdbx_seq_one_letter_code
_entity_poly.pdbx_strand_id
1 'polypeptide(L)'
;MEEETLKQEIKEIEDKIEKTREILKNPDDQDLFDLAKEDLESLIKKKEELENETKQETQYSNKAVIIEIRAGVGGEEASLFAGDLFRMY
;
A
#
# COMPACT_ATOMS: atom_id res chain seq x y z
N MET A 1 8.12 -6.46 -9.02
CA MET A 1 7.25 -7.63 -8.82
C MET A 1 6.10 -7.27 -7.88
N GLU A 2 6.33 -6.60 -6.75
CA GLU A 2 5.26 -6.16 -5.82
C GLU A 2 4.27 -5.10 -6.39
N GLU A 3 4.78 -4.13 -7.15
CA GLU A 3 3.91 -3.10 -7.74
C GLU A 3 2.90 -3.67 -8.77
N GLU A 4 3.30 -4.74 -9.46
CA GLU A 4 2.45 -5.42 -10.45
C GLU A 4 1.40 -6.29 -9.77
N THR A 5 1.71 -6.88 -8.61
CA THR A 5 0.75 -7.64 -7.81
C THR A 5 -0.30 -6.76 -7.14
N LEU A 6 0.09 -5.57 -6.64
CA LEU A 6 -0.86 -4.60 -6.07
C LEU A 6 -1.84 -4.07 -7.11
N LYS A 7 -1.35 -3.75 -8.32
CA LYS A 7 -2.20 -3.35 -9.45
C LYS A 7 -3.18 -4.45 -9.87
N GLN A 8 -2.74 -5.71 -9.86
CA GLN A 8 -3.59 -6.86 -10.13
C GLN A 8 -4.71 -6.98 -9.07
N GLU A 9 -4.38 -6.84 -7.79
CA GLU A 9 -5.34 -6.96 -6.69
C GLU A 9 -6.38 -5.82 -6.71
N ILE A 10 -5.98 -4.58 -7.00
CA ILE A 10 -6.90 -3.46 -7.18
C ILE A 10 -7.89 -3.77 -8.32
N LYS A 11 -7.41 -4.28 -9.45
CA LYS A 11 -8.26 -4.63 -10.59
C LYS A 11 -9.28 -5.72 -10.22
N GLU A 12 -8.86 -6.74 -9.47
CA GLU A 12 -9.79 -7.78 -9.00
C GLU A 12 -10.86 -7.22 -8.05
N ILE A 13 -10.52 -6.24 -7.23
CA ILE A 13 -11.47 -5.57 -6.33
C ILE A 13 -12.44 -4.70 -7.14
N GLU A 14 -11.98 -4.01 -8.18
CA GLU A 14 -12.85 -3.26 -9.09
C GLU A 14 -13.86 -4.16 -9.80
N ASP A 15 -13.42 -5.30 -10.32
CA ASP A 15 -14.31 -6.31 -10.94
C ASP A 15 -15.35 -6.84 -9.94
N LYS A 16 -14.97 -7.03 -8.66
CA LYS A 16 -15.91 -7.44 -7.60
C LYS A 16 -16.92 -6.35 -7.29
N ILE A 17 -16.48 -5.09 -7.18
CA ILE A 17 -17.35 -3.93 -6.96
C ILE A 17 -18.39 -3.81 -8.07
N GLU A 18 -17.97 -3.99 -9.33
CA GLU A 18 -18.87 -3.89 -10.47
C GLU A 18 -19.94 -5.00 -10.44
N LYS A 19 -19.54 -6.25 -10.17
CA LYS A 19 -20.48 -7.37 -10.00
C LYS A 19 -21.45 -7.15 -8.84
N THR A 20 -20.97 -6.69 -7.69
CA THR A 20 -21.83 -6.40 -6.53
C THR A 20 -22.82 -5.26 -6.84
N ARG A 21 -22.40 -4.24 -7.60
CA ARG A 21 -23.30 -3.17 -8.07
C ARG A 21 -24.37 -3.68 -9.05
N GLU A 22 -24.05 -4.67 -9.88
CA GLU A 22 -25.05 -5.29 -10.75
C GLU A 22 -26.09 -6.08 -9.95
N ILE A 23 -25.67 -6.80 -8.91
CA ILE A 23 -26.58 -7.51 -8.00
C ILE A 23 -27.54 -6.52 -7.33
N LEU A 24 -27.04 -5.37 -6.87
CA LEU A 24 -27.86 -4.32 -6.25
C LEU A 24 -28.88 -3.66 -7.21
N LYS A 25 -28.73 -3.80 -8.53
CA LYS A 25 -29.70 -3.26 -9.51
C LYS A 25 -30.94 -4.13 -9.67
N ASN A 26 -30.88 -5.41 -9.29
CA ASN A 26 -32.02 -6.34 -9.29
C ASN A 26 -32.28 -6.83 -7.86
N PRO A 27 -32.90 -6.00 -7.01
CA PRO A 27 -33.21 -6.36 -5.63
C PRO A 27 -34.43 -7.29 -5.58
N ASP A 28 -34.25 -8.55 -6.00
CA ASP A 28 -35.29 -9.57 -5.89
C ASP A 28 -35.45 -10.08 -4.44
N ASP A 29 -34.45 -9.82 -3.58
CA ASP A 29 -34.41 -10.21 -2.17
C ASP A 29 -33.78 -9.08 -1.32
N GLN A 30 -34.50 -8.64 -0.30
CA GLN A 30 -34.14 -7.51 0.55
C GLN A 30 -33.00 -7.84 1.52
N ASP A 31 -32.93 -9.09 2.00
CA ASP A 31 -31.81 -9.55 2.83
C ASP A 31 -30.53 -9.64 1.98
N LEU A 32 -30.66 -10.07 0.72
CA LEU A 32 -29.55 -10.12 -0.23
C LEU A 32 -29.07 -8.71 -0.61
N PHE A 33 -29.98 -7.74 -0.69
CA PHE A 33 -29.66 -6.34 -0.97
C PHE A 33 -28.85 -5.70 0.16
N ASP A 34 -29.26 -5.89 1.41
CA ASP A 34 -28.55 -5.35 2.56
C ASP A 34 -27.15 -5.97 2.69
N LEU A 35 -27.04 -7.28 2.48
CA LEU A 35 -25.74 -7.98 2.47
C LEU A 35 -24.81 -7.46 1.35
N ALA A 36 -25.34 -7.31 0.12
CA ALA A 36 -24.57 -6.81 -1.01
C ALA A 36 -24.14 -5.34 -0.82
N LYS A 37 -24.91 -4.55 -0.07
CA LYS A 37 -24.57 -3.17 0.26
C LYS A 37 -23.42 -3.11 1.27
N GLU A 38 -23.44 -3.92 2.31
CA GLU A 38 -22.32 -4.04 3.27
C GLU A 38 -21.03 -4.53 2.58
N ASP A 39 -21.15 -5.54 1.71
CA ASP A 39 -20.03 -6.03 0.90
C ASP A 39 -19.46 -4.93 0.00
N LEU A 40 -20.32 -4.13 -0.63
CA LEU A 40 -19.89 -3.02 -1.48
C LEU A 40 -19.12 -1.96 -0.68
N GLU A 41 -19.61 -1.58 0.51
CA GLU A 41 -18.92 -0.62 1.37
C GLU A 41 -17.55 -1.15 1.83
N SER A 42 -17.48 -2.43 2.19
CA SER A 42 -16.23 -3.11 2.56
C SER A 42 -15.23 -3.12 1.40
N LEU A 43 -15.68 -3.48 0.19
CA LEU A 43 -14.83 -3.52 -1.02
C LEU A 43 -14.31 -2.14 -1.41
N ILE A 44 -15.16 -1.10 -1.32
CA ILE A 44 -14.74 0.29 -1.58
C ILE A 44 -13.66 0.71 -0.58
N LYS A 45 -13.86 0.43 0.70
CA LYS A 45 -12.87 0.75 1.74
C LYS A 45 -11.54 0.02 1.51
N LYS A 46 -11.59 -1.27 1.18
CA LYS A 46 -10.40 -2.06 0.86
C LYS A 46 -9.67 -1.51 -0.38
N LYS A 47 -10.41 -1.05 -1.39
CA LYS A 47 -9.83 -0.38 -2.57
C LYS A 47 -9.10 0.90 -2.17
N GLU A 48 -9.71 1.77 -1.36
CA GLU A 48 -9.09 3.03 -0.91
C GLU A 48 -7.82 2.79 -0.10
N GLU A 49 -7.80 1.76 0.76
CA GLU A 49 -6.61 1.36 1.53
C GLU A 49 -5.47 0.94 0.60
N LEU A 50 -5.73 0.05 -0.35
CA LEU A 50 -4.73 -0.41 -1.33
C LEU A 50 -4.23 0.70 -2.27
N GLU A 51 -5.11 1.61 -2.70
CA GLU A 51 -4.71 2.76 -3.51
C GLU A 51 -3.79 3.72 -2.73
N ASN A 52 -4.03 3.90 -1.43
CA ASN A 52 -3.19 4.72 -0.58
C ASN A 52 -1.83 4.07 -0.33
N GLU A 53 -1.80 2.76 -0.09
CA GLU A 53 -0.57 1.98 0.05
C GLU A 53 0.27 2.05 -1.24
N THR A 54 -0.36 1.83 -2.39
CA THR A 54 0.29 1.95 -3.71
C THR A 54 0.88 3.35 -3.93
N LYS A 55 0.16 4.42 -3.53
CA LYS A 55 0.68 5.80 -3.63
C LYS A 55 1.89 6.04 -2.73
N GLN A 56 1.87 5.54 -1.49
CA GLN A 56 3.01 5.66 -0.58
C GLN A 56 4.23 4.91 -1.13
N GLU A 57 4.04 3.67 -1.58
CA GLU A 57 5.12 2.92 -2.22
C GLU A 57 5.65 3.66 -3.45
N THR A 58 4.79 4.15 -4.35
CA THR A 58 5.21 4.90 -5.54
C THR A 58 6.00 6.17 -5.21
N GLN A 59 5.69 6.85 -4.10
CA GLN A 59 6.41 8.06 -3.69
C GLN A 59 7.88 7.77 -3.36
N TYR A 60 8.17 6.59 -2.81
CA TYR A 60 9.50 6.20 -2.34
C TYR A 60 10.16 5.09 -3.18
N SER A 61 9.42 4.48 -4.09
CA SER A 61 9.87 3.38 -4.95
C SER A 61 10.94 3.84 -5.93
N ASN A 62 11.99 3.02 -6.06
CA ASN A 62 13.05 3.10 -7.07
C ASN A 62 13.80 4.43 -7.19
N LYS A 63 13.77 5.28 -6.16
CA LYS A 63 14.62 6.47 -6.13
C LYS A 63 15.98 6.10 -5.56
N ALA A 64 17.05 6.52 -6.24
CA ALA A 64 18.38 6.48 -5.66
C ALA A 64 18.39 7.33 -4.38
N VAL A 65 18.80 6.73 -3.26
CA VAL A 65 18.94 7.41 -1.97
C VAL A 65 20.41 7.68 -1.73
N ILE A 66 20.73 8.88 -1.26
CA ILE A 66 22.07 9.24 -0.79
C ILE A 66 22.03 9.15 0.73
N ILE A 67 22.88 8.30 1.30
CA ILE A 67 23.07 8.20 2.75
C ILE A 67 24.34 8.99 3.11
N GLU A 68 24.20 10.00 3.97
CA GLU A 68 25.32 10.77 4.49
C GLU A 68 25.56 10.41 5.96
N ILE A 69 26.73 9.85 6.26
CA ILE A 69 27.15 9.48 7.61
C ILE A 69 28.19 10.49 8.09
N ARG A 70 27.91 11.17 9.21
CA ARG A 70 28.82 12.16 9.82
C ARG A 70 29.12 11.77 11.27
N ALA A 71 30.39 11.89 11.66
CA ALA A 71 30.79 11.72 13.05
C ALA A 71 30.20 12.86 13.91
N GLY A 72 29.56 12.48 15.02
CA GLY A 72 29.05 13.41 16.02
C GLY A 72 30.11 13.83 17.04
N VAL A 73 29.66 14.26 18.22
CA VAL A 73 30.55 14.54 19.36
C VAL A 73 31.06 13.21 19.93
N GLY A 74 32.34 13.13 20.26
CA GLY A 74 33.00 11.88 20.71
C GLY A 74 34.36 11.62 20.06
N GLY A 75 34.83 12.52 19.19
CA GLY A 75 36.19 12.50 18.66
C GLY A 75 36.51 11.24 17.85
N GLU A 76 37.54 10.51 18.26
CA GLU A 76 38.03 9.32 17.56
C GLU A 76 37.01 8.17 17.58
N GLU A 77 36.32 7.97 18.70
CA GLU A 77 35.32 6.90 18.86
C GLU A 77 34.09 7.16 17.96
N ALA A 78 33.63 8.41 17.89
CA ALA A 78 32.54 8.81 16.99
C ALA A 78 32.91 8.64 15.52
N SER A 79 34.19 8.86 15.17
CA SER A 79 34.70 8.66 13.80
C SER A 79 34.82 7.18 13.45
N LEU A 80 35.28 6.36 14.39
CA LEU A 80 35.36 4.91 14.22
C LEU A 80 33.96 4.31 14.01
N PHE A 81 32.99 4.70 14.84
CA PHE A 81 31.61 4.24 14.74
C PHE A 81 30.93 4.68 13.43
N ALA A 82 31.17 5.91 12.97
CA ALA A 82 30.72 6.36 11.65
C ALA A 82 31.31 5.49 10.52
N GLY A 83 32.57 5.07 10.65
CA GLY A 83 33.21 4.14 9.73
C GLY A 83 32.63 2.73 9.77
N ASP A 84 32.23 2.24 10.95
CA ASP A 84 31.53 0.96 11.09
C ASP A 84 30.16 0.99 10.42
N LEU A 85 29.39 2.06 10.60
CA LEU A 85 28.09 2.23 9.93
C LEU A 85 28.22 2.28 8.41
N PHE A 86 29.24 2.98 7.89
CA PHE A 86 29.52 3.01 6.46
C PHE A 86 29.92 1.64 5.89
N ARG A 87 30.52 0.76 6.69
CA ARG A 87 30.85 -0.62 6.25
C ARG A 87 29.65 -1.55 6.28
N MET A 88 28.65 -1.26 7.11
CA MET A 88 27.48 -2.11 7.29
C MET A 88 26.42 -1.88 6.22
N TYR A 89 26.30 -0.64 5.72
CA TYR A 89 25.33 -0.20 4.72
C TYR A 89 25.98 0.06 3.37
#